data_AF-A0A9X3N9Y3-F1
#
_entry.id   AF-A0A9X3N9Y3-F1
#
_cell.length_a   1.000
_cell.length_b   1.000
_cell.length_c   1.000
_cell.angle_alpha   90.00
_cell.angle_beta   90.00
_cell.angle_gamma   90.00
#
_symmetry.space_group_name_H-M   'P 1'
#
loop_
_entity.id
_entity.type
_entity.pdbx_description
1 polymer ?
#
loop_
_entity_poly.entity_id
_entity_poly.type
_entity_poly.pdbx_seq_one_letter_code
_entity_poly.pdbx_strand_id
1 'polypeptide(L)'
;MRRTVVAALAVAALSAPVAAQAAEKSYVRDPLSSKLAQKPKKLNFRDVDLTGLRWIHWGQSRAIARGNASVLICEPSCAEGHRERGKVRVVVRTRKLEGDRRVYQCIEGRITGVPKAYARISWMC
;
A
#
# COMPACT_ATOMS: atom_id res chain seq x y z
N MET A 1 65.76 21.56 35.02
CA MET A 1 65.01 20.62 34.15
C MET A 1 63.52 20.82 34.41
N ARG A 2 62.78 21.35 33.43
CA ARG A 2 61.36 21.75 33.54
C ARG A 2 60.47 20.55 33.19
N ARG A 3 59.55 20.15 34.07
CA ARG A 3 58.49 19.18 33.75
C ARG A 3 57.17 19.94 33.63
N THR A 4 56.78 20.17 32.39
CA THR A 4 55.56 20.85 31.95
C THR A 4 54.34 19.95 32.19
N VAL A 5 53.34 20.48 32.89
CA VAL A 5 52.01 19.91 33.04
C VAL A 5 51.23 20.18 31.76
N VAL A 6 50.72 19.14 31.10
CA VAL A 6 49.82 19.29 29.94
C VAL A 6 48.42 18.86 30.36
N ALA A 7 47.55 19.84 30.52
CA ALA A 7 46.11 19.68 30.58
C ALA A 7 45.57 19.66 29.13
N ALA A 8 44.67 18.73 28.80
CA ALA A 8 43.96 18.77 27.51
C ALA A 8 42.55 18.19 27.61
N LEU A 9 41.59 19.12 27.73
CA LEU A 9 40.26 19.19 27.12
C LEU A 9 39.44 17.90 26.91
N ALA A 10 38.41 17.76 27.74
CA ALA A 10 37.25 16.91 27.48
C ALA A 10 36.37 17.50 26.37
N VAL A 11 36.29 16.82 25.23
CA VAL A 11 35.37 17.15 24.14
C VAL A 11 34.00 16.59 24.46
N ALA A 12 33.08 17.44 24.91
CA ALA A 12 31.67 17.10 25.08
C ALA A 12 31.00 16.98 23.71
N ALA A 13 30.71 15.75 23.28
CA ALA A 13 29.94 15.47 22.08
C ALA A 13 28.48 15.93 22.27
N LEU A 14 28.10 17.00 21.58
CA LEU A 14 26.72 17.48 21.47
C LEU A 14 25.87 16.45 20.71
N SER A 15 25.22 15.56 21.44
CA SER A 15 24.16 14.69 20.91
C SER A 15 22.90 15.52 20.66
N ALA A 16 22.78 16.09 19.45
CA ALA A 16 21.54 16.74 19.03
C ALA A 16 20.42 15.68 18.91
N PRO A 17 19.22 15.92 19.47
CA PRO A 17 18.10 15.01 19.31
C PRO A 17 17.67 15.00 17.85
N VAL A 18 17.87 13.88 17.17
CA VAL A 18 17.30 13.65 15.84
C VAL A 18 15.79 13.60 16.04
N ALA A 19 15.10 14.64 15.58
CA ALA A 19 13.64 14.68 15.57
C ALA A 19 13.15 13.47 14.77
N ALA A 20 12.59 12.49 15.47
CA ALA A 20 11.96 11.34 14.85
C ALA A 20 10.74 11.83 14.06
N GLN A 21 10.92 12.04 12.75
CA GLN A 21 9.82 12.35 11.85
C GLN A 21 8.85 11.18 11.86
N ALA A 22 7.68 11.38 12.47
CA ALA A 22 6.60 10.40 12.44
C ALA A 22 6.32 10.04 10.98
N ALA A 23 6.44 8.76 10.63
CA ALA A 23 6.31 8.30 9.26
C ALA A 23 4.97 8.78 8.67
N GLU A 24 5.05 9.53 7.57
CA GLU A 24 3.90 10.17 6.92
C GLU A 24 2.85 9.10 6.56
N LYS A 25 1.62 9.28 7.06
CA LYS A 25 0.55 8.29 6.88
C LYS A 25 0.23 8.16 5.40
N SER A 26 0.40 6.96 4.86
CA SER A 26 0.07 6.62 3.47
C SER A 26 -1.30 5.95 3.36
N TYR A 27 -2.04 6.31 2.32
CA TYR A 27 -3.42 5.88 2.06
C TYR A 27 -3.56 5.32 0.65
N VAL A 28 -4.61 4.54 0.44
CA VAL A 28 -5.11 4.18 -0.89
C VAL A 28 -6.59 4.55 -0.97
N ARG A 29 -7.05 4.93 -2.16
CA ARG A 29 -8.45 5.18 -2.44
C ARG A 29 -9.14 3.86 -2.82
N ASP A 30 -10.24 3.55 -2.15
CA ASP A 30 -11.10 2.43 -2.54
C ASP A 30 -11.79 2.77 -3.89
N PRO A 31 -11.61 1.95 -4.94
CA PRO A 31 -12.09 2.28 -6.29
C PRO A 31 -13.60 2.45 -6.42
N LEU A 32 -14.39 1.74 -5.60
CA LEU A 32 -15.85 1.81 -5.64
C LEU A 32 -16.40 2.98 -4.81
N SER A 33 -15.92 3.16 -3.57
CA SER A 33 -16.46 4.14 -2.63
C SER A 33 -15.72 5.47 -2.59
N SER A 34 -14.57 5.58 -3.28
CA SER A 34 -13.65 6.72 -3.25
C SER A 34 -13.10 7.10 -1.87
N LYS A 35 -13.36 6.27 -0.83
CA LYS A 35 -12.88 6.52 0.53
C LYS A 35 -11.39 6.23 0.64
N LEU A 36 -10.66 7.11 1.31
CA LEU A 36 -9.26 6.91 1.64
C LEU A 36 -9.12 5.99 2.85
N ALA A 37 -8.26 4.98 2.74
CA ALA A 37 -8.00 4.04 3.81
C ALA A 37 -6.51 3.78 4.02
N GLN A 38 -6.11 3.67 5.29
CA GLN A 38 -4.75 3.32 5.68
C GLN A 38 -4.62 1.80 5.80
N LYS A 39 -3.76 1.20 4.96
CA LYS A 39 -3.44 -0.24 4.95
C LYS A 39 -4.69 -1.14 5.00
N PRO A 40 -5.67 -0.95 4.09
CA PRO A 40 -6.99 -1.54 4.23
C PRO A 40 -6.97 -3.06 4.07
N LYS A 41 -7.81 -3.78 4.82
CA LYS A 41 -7.97 -5.23 4.66
C LYS A 41 -8.89 -5.62 3.50
N LYS A 42 -9.54 -4.63 2.88
CA LYS A 42 -10.49 -4.79 1.77
C LYS A 42 -10.28 -3.69 0.72
N LEU A 43 -10.53 -4.02 -0.54
CA LEU A 43 -10.66 -3.06 -1.64
C LEU A 43 -11.78 -3.55 -2.54
N ASN A 44 -12.70 -2.65 -2.92
CA ASN A 44 -13.87 -3.01 -3.72
C ASN A 44 -13.80 -2.31 -5.07
N PHE A 45 -14.09 -3.08 -6.11
CA PHE A 45 -14.28 -2.65 -7.48
C PHE A 45 -15.74 -2.91 -7.86
N ARG A 46 -16.16 -2.49 -9.06
CA ARG A 46 -17.54 -2.71 -9.52
C ARG A 46 -17.90 -4.20 -9.59
N ASP A 47 -16.94 -5.02 -9.99
CA ASP A 47 -17.09 -6.44 -10.33
C ASP A 47 -16.17 -7.36 -9.50
N VAL A 48 -15.33 -6.80 -8.64
CA VAL A 48 -14.35 -7.56 -7.84
C VAL A 48 -14.30 -7.05 -6.41
N ASP A 49 -14.47 -7.96 -5.45
CA ASP A 49 -14.24 -7.69 -4.04
C ASP A 49 -12.95 -8.35 -3.57
N LEU A 50 -12.03 -7.56 -3.03
CA LEU A 50 -10.79 -8.06 -2.46
C LEU A 50 -10.88 -8.05 -0.94
N THR A 51 -10.54 -9.15 -0.29
CA THR A 51 -10.66 -9.31 1.16
C THR A 51 -9.46 -10.00 1.77
N GLY A 52 -9.28 -9.81 3.08
CA GLY A 52 -8.17 -10.41 3.82
C GLY A 52 -6.80 -9.93 3.36
N LEU A 53 -6.73 -8.70 2.83
CA LEU A 53 -5.49 -8.14 2.28
C LEU A 53 -4.44 -7.98 3.37
N ARG A 54 -3.30 -8.65 3.17
CA ARG A 54 -2.11 -8.53 4.03
C ARG A 54 -1.03 -7.77 3.27
N TRP A 55 -0.77 -6.54 3.71
CA TRP A 55 0.18 -5.63 3.06
C TRP A 55 1.60 -5.79 3.58
N ILE A 56 2.54 -5.75 2.64
CA ILE A 56 3.97 -5.55 2.86
C ILE A 56 4.42 -4.26 2.17
N HIS A 57 5.49 -3.65 2.68
CA HIS A 57 6.06 -2.40 2.17
C HIS A 57 5.08 -1.22 2.14
N TRP A 58 4.06 -1.23 3.02
CA TRP A 58 3.13 -0.11 3.15
C TRP A 58 3.87 1.18 3.50
N GLY A 59 3.55 2.28 2.82
CA GLY A 59 4.26 3.55 2.98
C GLY A 59 5.58 3.64 2.22
N GLN A 60 5.94 2.66 1.40
CA GLN A 60 7.04 2.79 0.42
C GLN A 60 6.49 3.25 -0.94
N SER A 61 7.37 3.48 -1.92
CA SER A 61 6.98 3.83 -3.30
C SER A 61 6.07 2.79 -3.96
N ARG A 62 6.17 1.55 -3.49
CA ARG A 62 5.37 0.40 -3.90
C ARG A 62 4.98 -0.42 -2.68
N ALA A 63 3.70 -0.71 -2.51
CA ALA A 63 3.21 -1.65 -1.50
C ALA A 63 2.50 -2.83 -2.18
N ILE A 64 2.58 -4.01 -1.57
CA ILE A 64 2.06 -5.24 -2.15
C ILE A 64 1.13 -5.89 -1.14
N ALA A 65 -0.03 -6.37 -1.57
CA ALA A 65 -0.90 -7.21 -0.76
C ALA A 65 -1.15 -8.57 -1.39
N ARG A 66 -1.38 -9.55 -0.53
CA ARG A 66 -1.98 -10.84 -0.89
C ARG A 66 -3.28 -11.02 -0.14
N GLY A 67 -4.26 -11.66 -0.77
CA GLY A 67 -5.56 -11.94 -0.15
C GLY A 67 -6.44 -12.81 -1.02
N ASN A 68 -7.75 -12.68 -0.82
CA ASN A 68 -8.77 -13.37 -1.61
C ASN A 68 -9.48 -12.37 -2.54
N ALA A 69 -9.94 -12.87 -3.68
CA ALA A 69 -10.82 -12.16 -4.59
C ALA A 69 -12.14 -12.91 -4.72
N SER A 70 -13.23 -12.16 -4.84
CA SER A 70 -14.53 -12.63 -5.30
C SER A 70 -14.90 -11.84 -6.53
N VAL A 71 -14.95 -12.48 -7.70
CA VAL A 71 -15.13 -11.84 -8.99
C VAL A 71 -16.50 -12.19 -9.55
N LEU A 72 -17.26 -11.20 -9.99
CA LEU A 72 -18.50 -11.42 -10.72
C LEU A 72 -18.17 -11.75 -12.18
N ILE A 73 -18.52 -12.96 -12.62
CA ILE A 73 -18.42 -13.41 -14.01
C ILE A 73 -19.74 -13.08 -14.70
N CYS A 74 -19.69 -12.25 -15.75
CA CYS A 74 -20.89 -11.77 -16.45
C CYS A 74 -21.06 -12.47 -17.80
N GLU A 75 -21.28 -13.78 -17.78
CA GLU A 75 -21.54 -14.57 -18.99
C GLU A 75 -22.85 -15.38 -18.79
N PRO A 76 -23.88 -15.19 -19.64
CA PRO A 76 -23.96 -14.28 -20.79
C PRO A 76 -24.29 -12.82 -20.40
N SER A 77 -24.78 -12.57 -19.18
CA SER A 77 -25.07 -11.23 -18.66
C SER A 77 -24.70 -11.14 -17.17
N CYS A 78 -24.55 -9.93 -16.63
CA CYS A 78 -24.30 -9.77 -15.20
C CYS A 78 -25.52 -10.11 -14.32
N ALA A 79 -26.73 -10.15 -14.88
CA ALA A 79 -27.95 -10.52 -14.14
C ALA A 79 -28.01 -12.03 -13.87
N GLU A 80 -27.50 -12.84 -14.80
CA GLU A 80 -27.42 -14.30 -14.72
C GLU A 80 -26.03 -14.78 -14.23
N GLY A 81 -25.10 -13.85 -14.04
CA GLY A 81 -23.72 -14.13 -13.68
C GLY A 81 -23.56 -14.73 -12.28
N HIS A 82 -22.44 -15.41 -12.07
CA HIS A 82 -22.06 -15.98 -10.79
C HIS A 82 -20.77 -15.37 -10.24
N ARG A 83 -20.52 -15.56 -8.94
CA ARG A 83 -19.27 -15.15 -8.31
C ARG A 83 -18.29 -16.31 -8.23
N GLU A 84 -17.07 -16.07 -8.72
CA GLU A 84 -15.95 -17.00 -8.56
C GLU A 84 -14.92 -16.48 -7.56
N ARG A 85 -14.29 -17.40 -6.85
CA ARG A 85 -13.32 -17.09 -5.80
C ARG A 85 -11.91 -17.42 -6.27
N GLY A 86 -11.00 -16.49 -6.01
CA GLY A 86 -9.60 -16.64 -6.35
C GLY A 86 -8.65 -16.11 -5.28
N LYS A 87 -7.35 -16.27 -5.51
CA LYS A 87 -6.30 -15.60 -4.73
C LYS A 87 -5.78 -14.40 -5.51
N VAL A 88 -5.56 -13.28 -4.82
CA VAL A 88 -5.09 -12.04 -5.44
C VAL A 88 -3.71 -11.65 -4.93
N ARG A 89 -2.90 -11.12 -5.84
CA ARG A 89 -1.74 -10.29 -5.52
C ARG A 89 -2.00 -8.88 -6.05
N VAL A 90 -2.09 -7.91 -5.16
CA VAL A 90 -2.31 -6.48 -5.46
C VAL A 90 -1.00 -5.72 -5.29
N VAL A 91 -0.77 -4.73 -6.15
CA VAL A 91 0.30 -3.75 -6.05
C VAL A 91 -0.31 -2.37 -6.08
N VAL A 92 0.09 -1.51 -5.14
CA VAL A 92 -0.21 -0.09 -5.20
C VAL A 92 1.08 0.69 -5.36
N ARG A 93 1.08 1.68 -6.26
CA ARG A 93 2.25 2.49 -6.61
C ARG A 93 1.85 3.93 -6.94
N THR A 94 2.83 4.74 -7.33
CA THR A 94 2.63 6.16 -7.69
C THR A 94 2.04 6.94 -6.53
N ARG A 95 2.83 7.09 -5.47
CA ARG A 95 2.40 7.81 -4.27
C ARG A 95 2.55 9.31 -4.46
N LYS A 96 1.44 10.04 -4.47
CA LYS A 96 1.39 11.50 -4.60
C LYS A 96 0.96 12.16 -3.30
N LEU A 97 1.31 13.44 -3.13
CA LEU A 97 0.79 14.24 -2.03
C LEU A 97 -0.59 14.80 -2.44
N GLU A 98 -1.60 14.57 -1.61
CA GLU A 98 -2.92 15.18 -1.68
C GLU A 98 -3.15 15.92 -0.36
N GLY A 99 -2.92 17.23 -0.34
CA GLY A 99 -2.91 18.02 0.90
C GLY A 99 -1.76 17.60 1.82
N ASP A 100 -2.09 17.10 3.01
CA ASP A 100 -1.15 16.57 4.01
C ASP A 100 -0.99 15.04 3.96
N ARG A 101 -1.57 14.39 2.94
CA ARG A 101 -1.65 12.91 2.86
C ARG A 101 -0.90 12.39 1.67
N ARG A 102 -0.21 11.26 1.86
CA ARG A 102 0.37 10.49 0.76
C ARG A 102 -0.62 9.45 0.27
N VAL A 103 -1.02 9.52 -0.99
CA VAL A 103 -2.04 8.64 -1.57
C VAL A 103 -1.45 7.88 -2.75
N TYR A 104 -1.57 6.54 -2.73
CA TYR A 104 -1.28 5.70 -3.88
C TYR A 104 -2.32 5.93 -4.98
N GLN A 105 -1.87 6.24 -6.18
CA GLN A 105 -2.74 6.59 -7.31
C GLN A 105 -3.01 5.43 -8.27
N CYS A 106 -2.17 4.41 -8.28
CA CYS A 106 -2.28 3.29 -9.21
C CYS A 106 -2.43 1.97 -8.44
N ILE A 107 -3.43 1.17 -8.81
CA ILE A 107 -3.69 -0.15 -8.27
C ILE A 107 -3.66 -1.18 -9.40
N GLU A 108 -2.78 -2.16 -9.29
CA GLU A 108 -2.70 -3.30 -10.20
C GLU A 108 -2.96 -4.58 -9.42
N GLY A 109 -3.62 -5.55 -10.03
CA GLY A 109 -3.88 -6.84 -9.41
C GLY A 109 -3.81 -7.99 -10.39
N ARG A 110 -3.40 -9.15 -9.88
CA ARG A 110 -3.52 -10.42 -10.58
C ARG A 110 -4.28 -11.41 -9.71
N ILE A 111 -5.33 -11.98 -10.27
CA ILE A 111 -6.18 -13.00 -9.65
C ILE A 111 -5.83 -14.36 -10.25
N THR A 112 -5.85 -15.38 -9.40
CA THR A 112 -5.61 -16.77 -9.76
C THR A 112 -6.80 -17.61 -9.32
N GLY A 113 -7.15 -18.65 -10.09
CA GLY A 113 -8.34 -19.47 -9.84
C GLY A 113 -9.64 -18.88 -10.41
N VAL A 114 -9.54 -18.00 -11.41
CA VAL A 114 -10.67 -17.43 -12.17
C VAL A 114 -10.34 -17.42 -13.67
N PRO A 115 -11.33 -17.30 -14.59
CA PRO A 115 -11.08 -17.23 -16.01
C PRO A 115 -10.13 -16.09 -16.38
N LYS A 116 -9.32 -16.31 -17.42
CA LYS A 116 -8.22 -15.40 -17.80
C LYS A 116 -8.70 -13.97 -18.12
N ALA A 117 -9.92 -13.83 -18.66
CA ALA A 117 -10.53 -12.54 -18.97
C ALA A 117 -10.74 -11.67 -17.71
N TYR A 118 -10.93 -12.29 -16.54
CA TYR A 118 -11.19 -11.63 -15.27
C TYR A 118 -9.98 -11.64 -14.32
N ALA A 119 -8.84 -12.15 -14.79
CA ALA A 119 -7.66 -12.39 -13.94
C ALA A 119 -6.82 -11.15 -13.65
N ARG A 120 -7.19 -9.97 -14.18
CA ARG A 120 -6.41 -8.72 -14.06
C ARG A 120 -7.25 -7.58 -13.53
N ILE A 121 -6.63 -6.77 -12.69
CA ILE A 121 -7.18 -5.52 -12.15
C ILE A 121 -6.22 -4.41 -12.54
N SER A 122 -6.73 -3.30 -13.07
CA SER A 122 -6.01 -2.05 -13.27
C SER A 122 -6.91 -0.89 -12.92
N TRP A 123 -6.41 0.06 -12.14
CA TRP A 123 -7.16 1.26 -11.78
C TRP A 123 -6.23 2.46 -11.64
N MET A 124 -6.50 3.50 -12.44
CA MET A 124 -5.73 4.75 -12.49
C MET A 124 -4.22 4.57 -12.75
N CYS A 125 -3.87 3.41 -13.29
CA CYS A 125 -2.66 3.11 -14.03
C CYS A 125 -3.03 3.19 -15.52
#